data_AF-G0U396-F1
#
_entry.id   AF-G0U396-F1
#
_cell.length_a   1.000
_cell.length_b   1.000
_cell.length_c   1.000
_cell.angle_alpha   90.00
_cell.angle_beta   90.00
_cell.angle_gamma   90.00
#
_symmetry.space_group_name_H-M   'P 1'
#
loop_
_entity.id
_entity.type
_entity.pdbx_description
1 polymer ?
#
loop_
_entity_poly.entity_id
_entity_poly.type
_entity_poly.pdbx_seq_one_letter_code
_entity_poly.pdbx_strand_id
1 'polypeptide(L)'
;SGTPCVGDVGSELVRCMQAEGVRVAAVPGPCALTSALAVAGVTASPFEACDSENNSRGGAKPLPKLATLREGSFFFGNMLPESHGERLRILRTTVGEGNFPCVFYEVPRRLLTVLQDIAIVLPRRRVLLMHELTKMNESIHADLAEKLIAFYSRQEAHSLLKKGQLVLIIDGPGEGEIHERLQREVRKRQKLRLNVSSLTRSSDSIKNEEVQTPPSPSQPKKSRRLLLQRRQRERLIRKIEREQERIRMAMAINRNDASKH
;
A
#
# COMPACT_ATOMS: atom_id res chain seq x y z
N SER A 1 9.88 3.62 24.57
CA SER A 1 10.54 4.92 24.30
C SER A 1 11.51 4.69 23.16
N GLY A 2 11.65 5.66 22.27
CA GLY A 2 12.50 5.53 21.09
C GLY A 2 12.92 6.90 20.59
N THR A 3 13.07 7.03 19.27
CA THR A 3 13.39 8.32 18.62
C THR A 3 12.20 9.28 18.71
N PRO A 4 12.33 10.45 19.36
CA PRO A 4 11.27 11.46 19.38
C PRO A 4 10.82 11.84 17.97
N CYS A 5 9.56 12.24 17.82
CA CYS A 5 8.91 12.56 16.55
C CYS A 5 8.70 11.36 15.58
N VAL A 6 9.14 10.14 15.92
CA VAL A 6 8.87 8.93 15.12
C VAL A 6 7.74 8.15 15.77
N GLY A 7 6.51 8.49 15.38
CA GLY A 7 5.29 7.89 15.93
C GLY A 7 4.78 8.53 17.23
N ASP A 8 5.61 9.37 17.86
CA ASP A 8 5.31 10.14 19.06
C ASP A 8 5.14 11.64 18.74
N VAL A 9 4.61 12.41 19.70
CA VAL A 9 4.45 13.88 19.59
C VAL A 9 5.79 14.61 19.48
N GLY A 10 5.80 15.77 18.85
CA GLY A 10 6.98 16.66 18.77
C GLY A 10 7.20 17.31 17.41
N SER A 11 6.58 16.79 16.33
CA SER A 11 6.74 17.33 14.98
C SER A 11 6.29 18.79 14.84
N GLU A 12 5.26 19.19 15.57
CA GLU A 12 4.79 20.57 15.60
C GLU A 12 5.83 21.52 16.19
N LEU A 13 6.45 21.14 17.32
CA LEU A 13 7.52 21.93 17.93
C LEU A 13 8.71 22.05 16.97
N VAL A 14 9.14 20.94 16.37
CA VAL A 14 10.23 20.95 15.37
C VAL A 14 9.91 21.91 14.22
N ARG A 15 8.68 21.87 13.70
CA ARG A 15 8.23 22.78 12.64
C ARG A 15 8.27 24.24 13.06
N CYS A 16 7.81 24.57 14.27
CA CYS A 16 7.86 25.93 14.80
C CYS A 16 9.31 26.42 14.95
N MET A 17 10.20 25.59 15.51
CA MET A 17 11.63 25.94 15.64
C MET A 17 12.28 26.19 14.28
N GLN A 18 11.99 25.35 13.29
CA GLN A 18 12.48 25.53 11.92
C GLN A 18 11.97 26.82 11.28
N ALA A 19 10.71 27.19 11.50
CA ALA A 19 10.12 28.42 10.98
C ALA A 19 10.79 29.69 11.54
N GLU A 20 11.23 29.64 12.79
CA GLU A 20 11.98 30.71 13.47
C GLU A 20 13.49 30.71 13.16
N GLY A 21 13.93 29.86 12.22
CA GLY A 21 15.35 29.73 11.87
C GLY A 21 16.22 29.09 12.97
N VAL A 22 15.60 28.46 13.97
CA VAL A 22 16.31 27.75 15.04
C VAL A 22 16.82 26.40 14.50
N ARG A 23 18.12 26.15 14.67
CA ARG A 23 18.74 24.89 14.27
C ARG A 23 18.18 23.74 15.11
N VAL A 24 17.56 22.77 14.44
CA VAL A 24 17.15 21.49 15.04
C VAL A 24 18.17 20.40 14.64
N ALA A 25 18.69 19.66 15.62
CA ALA A 25 19.63 18.56 15.40
C ALA A 25 19.04 17.24 15.93
N ALA A 26 19.18 16.17 15.15
CA ALA A 26 18.78 14.83 15.56
C ALA A 26 19.91 14.17 16.36
N VAL A 27 19.56 13.55 17.49
CA VAL A 27 20.46 12.69 18.26
C VAL A 27 20.11 11.24 17.95
N PRO A 28 21.03 10.43 17.40
CA PRO A 28 20.75 9.03 17.10
C PRO A 28 20.51 8.25 18.38
N GLY A 29 19.60 7.27 18.33
CA GLY A 29 19.20 6.51 19.50
C GLY A 29 18.35 5.29 19.17
N PRO A 30 17.98 4.49 20.18
CA PRO A 30 17.21 3.27 20.00
C PRO A 30 15.83 3.57 19.40
N CYS A 31 15.39 2.73 18.47
CA CYS A 31 14.07 2.83 17.85
C CYS A 31 13.44 1.45 17.71
N ALA A 32 12.26 1.27 18.30
CA ALA A 32 11.55 -0.02 18.26
C ALA A 32 11.24 -0.46 16.83
N LEU A 33 10.92 0.49 15.93
CA LEU A 33 10.73 0.24 14.50
C LEU A 33 11.96 -0.40 13.85
N THR A 34 13.15 0.20 14.01
CA THR A 34 14.37 -0.32 13.37
C THR A 34 14.82 -1.62 14.00
N SER A 35 14.70 -1.77 15.33
CA SER A 35 14.97 -3.03 16.02
C SER A 35 14.04 -4.14 15.53
N ALA A 36 12.75 -3.84 15.36
CA ALA A 36 11.78 -4.79 14.85
C ALA A 36 12.14 -5.25 13.42
N LEU A 37 12.47 -4.31 12.53
CA LEU A 37 12.87 -4.62 11.16
C LEU A 37 14.12 -5.50 11.11
N ALA A 38 15.13 -5.18 11.94
CA ALA A 38 16.37 -5.94 12.01
C ALA A 38 16.15 -7.40 12.44
N VAL A 39 15.25 -7.63 13.41
CA VAL A 39 14.94 -8.99 13.90
C VAL A 39 13.95 -9.72 12.99
N ALA A 40 13.07 -8.99 12.29
CA ALA A 40 12.05 -9.56 11.43
C ALA A 40 12.61 -10.24 10.18
N GLY A 41 13.81 -9.85 9.73
CA GLY A 41 14.41 -10.37 8.49
C GLY A 41 13.57 -10.04 7.25
N VAL A 42 12.79 -8.96 7.29
CA VAL A 42 11.88 -8.53 6.20
C VAL A 42 12.54 -7.56 5.22
N THR A 43 13.66 -6.95 5.59
CA THR A 43 14.47 -6.08 4.73
C THR A 43 15.69 -6.85 4.26
N ALA A 44 15.73 -7.28 3.00
CA ALA A 44 16.99 -7.74 2.41
C ALA A 44 17.84 -6.52 2.04
N SER A 45 19.13 -6.60 2.31
CA SER A 45 20.07 -5.61 1.80
C SER A 45 20.16 -5.72 0.28
N PRO A 46 20.23 -4.60 -0.48
CA PRO A 46 20.56 -4.67 -1.90
C PRO A 46 21.95 -5.27 -2.17
N PHE A 47 22.79 -5.39 -1.13
CA PHE A 47 24.11 -6.02 -1.17
C PHE A 47 24.10 -7.51 -0.78
N GLU A 48 22.96 -8.05 -0.32
CA GLU A 48 22.81 -9.47 -0.05
C GLU A 48 22.40 -10.18 -1.35
N ALA A 49 23.30 -10.98 -1.90
CA ALA A 49 22.98 -11.86 -3.01
C ALA A 49 21.93 -12.88 -2.54
N CYS A 50 20.83 -12.96 -3.26
CA CYS A 50 19.80 -13.96 -3.02
C CYS A 50 20.33 -15.31 -3.49
N ASP A 51 21.15 -15.97 -2.68
CA ASP A 51 21.58 -17.34 -2.94
C ASP A 51 20.36 -18.25 -2.82
N SER A 52 19.80 -18.56 -3.98
CA SER A 52 18.78 -19.58 -4.12
C SER A 52 19.41 -20.95 -3.88
N GLU A 53 18.75 -21.72 -3.03
CA GLU A 53 18.76 -23.19 -2.93
C GLU A 53 19.76 -23.90 -2.00
N ASN A 54 19.16 -24.80 -1.22
CA ASN A 54 19.72 -26.00 -0.58
C ASN A 54 20.75 -25.87 0.55
N ASN A 55 20.25 -25.91 1.79
CA ASN A 55 20.73 -26.94 2.72
C ASN A 55 19.79 -27.16 3.91
N SER A 56 19.13 -28.31 3.91
CA SER A 56 18.50 -28.91 5.09
C SER A 56 19.58 -29.39 6.06
N ARG A 57 19.80 -28.66 7.15
CA ARG A 57 20.49 -29.21 8.34
C ARG A 57 19.70 -28.85 9.60
N GLY A 58 19.48 -29.89 10.41
CA GLY A 58 18.64 -29.87 11.61
C GLY A 58 19.09 -28.83 12.64
N GLY A 59 18.12 -28.11 13.13
CA GLY A 59 18.18 -27.03 14.13
C GLY A 59 16.77 -26.45 14.24
N ALA A 60 16.45 -25.82 15.38
CA ALA A 60 15.10 -25.32 15.71
C ALA A 60 14.37 -24.73 14.49
N LYS A 61 13.08 -25.07 14.36
CA LYS A 61 12.23 -24.73 13.20
C LYS A 61 12.45 -23.25 12.82
N PRO A 62 13.14 -22.95 11.70
CA PRO A 62 13.43 -21.57 11.35
C PRO A 62 12.11 -20.83 11.19
N LEU A 63 12.05 -19.59 11.70
CA LEU A 63 10.95 -18.67 11.37
C LEU A 63 10.78 -18.74 9.85
N PRO A 64 9.59 -19.14 9.34
CA PRO A 64 9.50 -19.48 7.95
C PRO A 64 9.71 -18.19 7.15
N LYS A 65 10.66 -18.20 6.21
CA LYS A 65 11.08 -17.05 5.41
C LYS A 65 9.85 -16.23 5.02
N LEU A 66 9.72 -15.05 5.62
CA LEU A 66 8.81 -14.01 5.14
C LEU A 66 9.18 -13.73 3.68
N ALA A 67 8.23 -13.28 2.87
CA ALA A 67 8.50 -13.03 1.46
C ALA A 67 9.60 -11.97 1.36
N THR A 68 10.85 -12.42 1.21
CA THR A 68 12.02 -11.57 1.25
C THR A 68 11.91 -10.59 0.11
N LEU A 69 11.82 -9.30 0.43
CA LEU A 69 11.81 -8.29 -0.62
C LEU A 69 13.18 -8.15 -1.22
N ARG A 70 13.24 -8.33 -2.53
CA ARG A 70 14.41 -8.05 -3.36
C ARG A 70 14.76 -6.56 -3.44
N GLU A 71 13.92 -5.66 -2.90
CA GLU A 71 14.06 -4.20 -3.05
C GLU A 71 14.24 -3.44 -1.72
N GLY A 72 14.30 -4.12 -0.57
CA GLY A 72 14.64 -3.53 0.74
C GLY A 72 13.67 -2.47 1.30
N SER A 73 12.56 -2.17 0.61
CA SER A 73 11.62 -1.11 0.99
C SER A 73 10.57 -1.60 1.99
N PHE A 74 10.15 -0.74 2.92
CA PHE A 74 9.05 -0.96 3.85
C PHE A 74 8.19 0.30 3.99
N PHE A 75 6.96 0.15 4.46
CA PHE A 75 6.09 1.26 4.82
C PHE A 75 5.90 1.31 6.32
N PHE A 76 6.12 2.48 6.93
CA PHE A 76 5.79 2.70 8.34
C PHE A 76 4.53 3.56 8.44
N GLY A 77 3.48 2.99 9.03
CA GLY A 77 2.17 3.62 9.13
C GLY A 77 1.82 4.22 10.49
N ASN A 78 2.79 4.29 11.41
CA ASN A 78 2.56 4.63 12.81
C ASN A 78 1.49 3.70 13.46
N MET A 79 0.44 4.24 14.08
CA MET A 79 -0.65 3.48 14.69
C MET A 79 -1.77 3.23 13.69
N LEU A 80 -2.36 2.03 13.68
CA LEU A 80 -3.58 1.80 12.92
C LEU A 80 -4.76 2.60 13.51
N PRO A 81 -5.69 3.09 12.68
CA PRO A 81 -6.88 3.81 13.15
C PRO A 81 -7.71 3.00 14.15
N GLU A 82 -8.27 3.68 15.16
CA GLU A 82 -9.19 3.07 16.12
C GLU A 82 -10.53 2.72 15.46
N SER A 83 -11.00 3.60 14.58
CA SER A 83 -12.20 3.37 13.77
C SER A 83 -12.01 2.15 12.87
N HIS A 84 -12.92 1.18 13.00
CA HIS A 84 -12.91 -0.04 12.20
C HIS A 84 -12.97 0.25 10.69
N GLY A 85 -13.82 1.19 10.26
CA GLY A 85 -13.96 1.55 8.84
C GLY A 85 -12.68 2.16 8.25
N GLU A 86 -12.01 3.05 9.00
CA GLU A 86 -10.75 3.65 8.57
C GLU A 86 -9.61 2.64 8.57
N ARG A 87 -9.56 1.76 9.57
CA ARG A 87 -8.58 0.67 9.61
C ARG A 87 -8.73 -0.26 8.43
N LEU A 88 -9.95 -0.71 8.10
CA LEU A 88 -10.21 -1.51 6.90
C LEU A 88 -9.80 -0.79 5.61
N ARG A 89 -10.03 0.53 5.54
CA ARG A 89 -9.59 1.33 4.39
C ARG A 89 -8.07 1.28 4.25
N ILE A 90 -7.31 1.61 5.30
CA ILE A 90 -5.84 1.57 5.28
C ILE A 90 -5.32 0.17 4.93
N LEU A 91 -5.90 -0.88 5.53
CA LEU A 91 -5.54 -2.27 5.23
C LEU A 91 -5.77 -2.62 3.75
N ARG A 92 -6.83 -2.12 3.12
CA ARG A 92 -7.11 -2.37 1.69
C ARG A 92 -6.23 -1.52 0.77
N THR A 93 -6.22 -0.21 0.98
CA THR A 93 -5.68 0.74 0.01
C THR A 93 -4.19 0.94 0.12
N THR A 94 -3.63 0.80 1.33
CA THR A 94 -2.20 1.04 1.57
C THR A 94 -1.47 -0.28 1.72
N VAL A 95 -1.90 -1.12 2.68
CA VAL A 95 -1.24 -2.41 2.95
C VAL A 95 -1.53 -3.43 1.87
N GLY A 96 -2.80 -3.51 1.46
CA GLY A 96 -3.24 -4.35 0.37
C GLY A 96 -2.50 -3.99 -0.90
N GLU A 97 -2.76 -2.83 -1.48
CA GLU A 97 -2.15 -2.45 -2.77
C GLU A 97 -0.60 -2.40 -2.76
N GLY A 98 0.03 -2.23 -1.60
CA GLY A 98 1.49 -2.26 -1.44
C GLY A 98 2.12 -3.63 -1.75
N ASN A 99 3.35 -3.58 -2.29
CA ASN A 99 4.21 -4.73 -2.51
C ASN A 99 5.27 -4.91 -1.40
N PHE A 100 5.24 -4.08 -0.37
CA PHE A 100 6.22 -4.04 0.72
C PHE A 100 5.58 -4.39 2.08
N PRO A 101 6.35 -4.84 3.09
CA PRO A 101 5.85 -5.02 4.43
C PRO A 101 5.45 -3.67 4.99
N CYS A 102 4.39 -3.70 5.77
CA CYS A 102 3.87 -2.53 6.45
C CYS A 102 4.07 -2.71 7.95
N VAL A 103 4.79 -1.78 8.57
CA VAL A 103 5.08 -1.76 9.99
C VAL A 103 4.20 -0.73 10.68
N PHE A 104 3.65 -1.13 11.82
CA PHE A 104 2.81 -0.32 12.67
C PHE A 104 3.24 -0.48 14.12
N TYR A 105 3.09 0.59 14.89
CA TYR A 105 2.93 0.46 16.32
C TYR A 105 1.49 0.06 16.62
N GLU A 106 1.29 -0.68 17.72
CA GLU A 106 -0.04 -1.05 18.15
C GLU A 106 -0.10 -1.22 19.68
N VAL A 107 -1.31 -1.16 20.23
CA VAL A 107 -1.59 -1.41 21.64
C VAL A 107 -2.03 -2.87 21.82
N PRO A 108 -1.44 -3.65 22.75
CA PRO A 108 -1.79 -5.06 22.94
C PRO A 108 -3.28 -5.33 23.15
N ARG A 109 -4.00 -4.43 23.84
CA ARG A 109 -5.44 -4.56 24.08
C ARG A 109 -6.30 -4.50 22.80
N ARG A 110 -5.80 -3.86 21.75
CA ARG A 110 -6.46 -3.74 20.44
C ARG A 110 -6.09 -4.87 19.49
N LEU A 111 -5.12 -5.72 19.86
CA LEU A 111 -4.51 -6.65 18.93
C LEU A 111 -5.50 -7.64 18.30
N LEU A 112 -6.42 -8.19 19.10
CA LEU A 112 -7.39 -9.18 18.57
C LEU A 112 -8.32 -8.57 17.52
N THR A 113 -8.80 -7.33 17.71
CA THR A 113 -9.68 -6.67 16.74
C THR A 113 -8.91 -6.27 15.47
N VAL A 114 -7.65 -5.85 15.63
CA VAL A 114 -6.75 -5.59 14.50
C VAL A 114 -6.48 -6.87 13.70
N LEU A 115 -6.16 -7.98 14.36
CA LEU A 115 -5.92 -9.26 13.71
C LEU A 115 -7.17 -9.79 12.98
N GLN A 116 -8.36 -9.60 13.54
CA GLN A 116 -9.63 -9.96 12.87
C GLN A 116 -9.78 -9.20 11.55
N ASP A 117 -9.51 -7.89 11.55
CA ASP A 117 -9.59 -7.07 10.34
C ASP A 117 -8.53 -7.46 9.31
N ILE A 118 -7.31 -7.79 9.75
CA ILE A 118 -6.26 -8.30 8.88
C ILE A 118 -6.66 -9.66 8.29
N ALA A 119 -7.22 -10.57 9.09
CA ALA A 119 -7.68 -11.88 8.59
C ALA A 119 -8.77 -11.74 7.52
N ILE A 120 -9.66 -10.76 7.67
CA ILE A 120 -10.73 -10.49 6.69
C ILE A 120 -10.17 -9.89 5.40
N VAL A 121 -9.27 -8.90 5.50
CA VAL A 121 -8.80 -8.15 4.33
C VAL A 121 -7.62 -8.84 3.62
N LEU A 122 -6.72 -9.43 4.39
CA LEU A 122 -5.42 -9.93 3.97
C LEU A 122 -5.16 -11.37 4.51
N PRO A 123 -6.06 -12.34 4.24
CA PRO A 123 -6.03 -13.67 4.87
C PRO A 123 -4.74 -14.47 4.59
N ARG A 124 -4.06 -14.16 3.49
CA ARG A 124 -2.83 -14.85 3.06
C ARG A 124 -1.55 -14.14 3.51
N ARG A 125 -1.65 -12.92 4.05
CA ARG A 125 -0.49 -12.17 4.54
C ARG A 125 -0.08 -12.70 5.90
N ARG A 126 1.22 -12.87 6.06
CA ARG A 126 1.82 -13.17 7.36
C ARG A 126 1.89 -11.91 8.19
N VAL A 127 1.77 -12.11 9.49
CA VAL A 127 1.83 -11.06 10.48
C VAL A 127 2.90 -11.42 11.51
N LEU A 128 3.80 -10.47 11.76
CA LEU A 128 4.81 -10.52 12.80
C LEU A 128 4.39 -9.59 13.94
N LEU A 129 4.50 -10.09 15.15
CA LEU A 129 4.12 -9.39 16.38
C LEU A 129 5.28 -9.44 17.35
N MET A 130 5.81 -8.28 17.72
CA MET A 130 6.92 -8.16 18.65
C MET A 130 6.49 -7.38 19.87
N HIS A 131 6.31 -8.10 20.99
CA HIS A 131 5.94 -7.50 22.27
C HIS A 131 7.19 -7.10 23.03
N GLU A 132 7.15 -5.91 23.63
CA GLU A 132 8.11 -5.50 24.66
C GLU A 132 9.58 -5.66 24.22
N LEU A 133 9.89 -5.27 22.98
CA LEU A 133 11.25 -5.30 22.43
C LEU A 133 12.27 -4.72 23.41
N THR A 134 13.40 -5.41 23.51
CA THR A 134 14.55 -5.15 24.38
C THR A 134 14.28 -5.23 25.89
N LYS A 135 13.13 -5.77 26.32
CA LYS A 135 12.78 -5.94 27.74
C LYS A 135 12.80 -7.42 28.15
N MET A 136 12.77 -7.68 29.46
CA MET A 136 12.80 -9.04 30.02
C MET A 136 11.68 -9.96 29.52
N ASN A 137 10.54 -9.39 29.13
CA ASN A 137 9.36 -10.09 28.64
C ASN A 137 9.18 -9.94 27.12
N GLU A 138 10.28 -9.73 26.38
CA GLU A 138 10.27 -9.72 24.92
C GLU A 138 9.69 -11.03 24.36
N SER A 139 8.80 -10.92 23.38
CA SER A 139 8.32 -12.10 22.64
C SER A 139 7.98 -11.77 21.19
N ILE A 140 8.24 -12.74 20.30
CA ILE A 140 8.04 -12.60 18.86
C ILE A 140 7.13 -13.73 18.39
N HIS A 141 6.03 -13.37 17.72
CA HIS A 141 5.07 -14.31 17.16
C HIS A 141 4.85 -14.02 15.69
N ALA A 142 4.78 -15.08 14.88
CA ALA A 142 4.79 -14.99 13.43
C ALA A 142 3.87 -16.04 12.81
N ASP A 143 2.72 -15.63 12.28
CA ASP A 143 1.83 -16.53 11.55
C ASP A 143 0.80 -15.76 10.72
N LEU A 144 -0.16 -16.47 10.13
CA LEU A 144 -1.39 -15.89 9.59
C LEU A 144 -2.23 -15.28 10.73
N ALA A 145 -2.94 -14.19 10.42
CA ALA A 145 -3.74 -13.47 11.40
C ALA A 145 -4.76 -14.38 12.13
N GLU A 146 -5.42 -15.29 11.41
CA GLU A 146 -6.35 -16.26 11.99
C GLU A 146 -5.70 -17.16 13.07
N LYS A 147 -4.50 -17.66 12.79
CA LYS A 147 -3.77 -18.52 13.74
C LYS A 147 -3.27 -17.73 14.94
N LEU A 148 -2.87 -16.47 14.74
CA LEU A 148 -2.49 -15.58 15.84
C LEU A 148 -3.68 -15.28 16.74
N ILE A 149 -4.89 -15.07 16.19
CA ILE A 149 -6.12 -14.94 16.99
C ILE A 149 -6.28 -16.18 17.88
N ALA A 150 -6.23 -17.38 17.29
CA ALA A 150 -6.37 -18.63 18.04
C ALA A 150 -5.29 -18.81 19.12
N PHE A 151 -4.07 -18.34 18.87
CA PHE A 151 -2.98 -18.34 19.83
C PHE A 151 -3.27 -17.42 21.02
N TYR A 152 -3.59 -16.15 20.78
CA TYR A 152 -3.83 -15.14 21.83
C TYR A 152 -5.16 -15.33 22.59
N SER A 153 -6.07 -16.14 22.07
CA SER A 153 -7.28 -16.56 22.79
C SER A 153 -6.99 -17.56 23.93
N ARG A 154 -5.81 -18.21 23.94
CA ARG A 154 -5.42 -19.11 25.04
C ARG A 154 -5.04 -18.31 26.29
N GLN A 155 -5.41 -18.80 27.48
CA GLN A 155 -5.23 -18.07 28.76
C GLN A 155 -3.80 -17.58 28.99
N GLU A 156 -2.78 -18.39 28.69
CA GLU A 156 -1.37 -18.07 28.90
C GLU A 156 -0.93 -16.88 28.03
N ALA A 157 -1.23 -16.93 26.72
CA ALA A 157 -0.90 -15.86 25.78
C ALA A 157 -1.78 -14.62 25.94
N HIS A 158 -2.98 -14.76 26.49
CA HIS A 158 -3.89 -13.64 26.75
C HIS A 158 -3.30 -12.63 27.74
N SER A 159 -2.40 -13.06 28.62
CA SER A 159 -1.69 -12.18 29.55
C SER A 159 -0.86 -11.09 28.84
N LEU A 160 -0.33 -11.39 27.65
CA LEU A 160 0.44 -10.46 26.81
C LEU A 160 -0.43 -9.31 26.28
N LEU A 161 -1.75 -9.48 26.19
CA LEU A 161 -2.67 -8.46 25.67
C LEU A 161 -3.04 -7.39 26.70
N LYS A 162 -2.69 -7.59 27.98
CA LYS A 162 -3.16 -6.70 29.07
C LYS A 162 -2.44 -5.35 29.10
N LYS A 163 -1.15 -5.34 28.77
CA LYS A 163 -0.27 -4.15 28.85
C LYS A 163 0.97 -4.34 27.99
N GLY A 164 1.64 -3.23 27.70
CA GLY A 164 2.92 -3.20 27.00
C GLY A 164 2.85 -2.44 25.68
N GLN A 165 3.95 -2.51 24.95
CA GLN A 165 4.15 -1.95 23.63
C GLN A 165 4.32 -3.08 22.63
N LEU A 166 3.77 -2.89 21.44
CA LEU A 166 3.78 -3.89 20.38
C LEU A 166 4.18 -3.22 19.06
N VAL A 167 5.06 -3.90 18.33
CA VAL A 167 5.29 -3.64 16.91
C VAL A 167 4.62 -4.73 16.10
N LEU A 168 3.79 -4.30 15.15
CA LEU A 168 3.05 -5.14 14.21
C LEU A 168 3.66 -4.98 12.82
N ILE A 169 4.04 -6.08 12.19
CA ILE A 169 4.52 -6.10 10.81
C ILE A 169 3.57 -6.96 9.99
N ILE A 170 3.01 -6.42 8.91
CA ILE A 170 2.23 -7.17 7.93
C ILE A 170 3.11 -7.36 6.70
N ASP A 171 3.34 -8.61 6.30
CA ASP A 171 4.23 -8.94 5.20
C ASP A 171 3.71 -8.43 3.84
N GLY A 172 4.60 -8.36 2.85
CA GLY A 172 4.28 -8.13 1.44
C GLY A 172 3.42 -9.24 0.82
N PRO A 173 2.89 -9.05 -0.40
CA PRO A 173 2.11 -10.08 -1.08
C PRO A 173 2.99 -11.27 -1.40
N GLY A 174 2.51 -12.47 -1.05
CA GLY A 174 3.13 -13.70 -1.51
C GLY A 174 2.98 -13.87 -3.03
N GLU A 175 3.76 -14.78 -3.62
CA GLU A 175 3.78 -15.03 -5.06
C GLU A 175 2.39 -15.27 -5.66
N GLY A 176 1.53 -16.04 -4.98
CA GLY A 176 0.16 -16.29 -5.43
C GLY A 176 -0.70 -15.03 -5.50
N GLU A 177 -0.54 -14.12 -4.54
CA GLU A 177 -1.27 -12.84 -4.53
C GLU A 177 -0.75 -11.89 -5.61
N ILE A 178 0.58 -11.85 -5.81
CA ILE A 178 1.22 -11.10 -6.91
C ILE A 178 0.71 -11.62 -8.25
N HIS A 179 0.69 -12.93 -8.46
CA HIS A 179 0.25 -13.56 -9.69
C HIS A 179 -1.21 -13.24 -10.00
N GLU A 180 -2.10 -13.33 -9.01
CA GLU A 180 -3.51 -12.96 -9.15
C GLU A 180 -3.69 -11.48 -9.51
N ARG A 181 -2.87 -10.58 -8.94
CA ARG A 181 -2.87 -9.15 -9.30
C ARG A 181 -2.47 -8.92 -10.74
N LEU A 182 -1.35 -9.51 -11.16
CA LEU A 182 -0.84 -9.42 -12.52
C LEU A 182 -1.89 -9.93 -13.52
N GLN A 183 -2.50 -11.09 -13.24
CA GLN A 183 -3.58 -11.62 -14.08
C GLN A 183 -4.79 -10.67 -14.17
N ARG A 184 -5.21 -10.09 -13.04
CA ARG A 184 -6.30 -9.10 -13.00
C ARG A 184 -5.95 -7.87 -13.83
N GLU A 185 -4.71 -7.40 -13.77
CA GLU A 185 -4.26 -6.24 -14.52
C GLU A 185 -4.18 -6.52 -16.02
N VAL A 186 -3.64 -7.67 -16.43
CA VAL A 186 -3.64 -8.11 -17.83
C VAL A 186 -5.07 -8.19 -18.37
N ARG A 187 -6.01 -8.80 -17.63
CA ARG A 187 -7.44 -8.85 -18.01
C ARG A 187 -8.05 -7.46 -18.14
N LYS A 188 -7.75 -6.52 -17.23
CA LYS A 188 -8.21 -5.13 -17.33
C LYS A 188 -7.68 -4.45 -18.60
N ARG A 189 -6.38 -4.59 -18.89
CA ARG A 189 -5.73 -4.00 -20.08
C ARG A 189 -6.32 -4.58 -21.38
N GLN A 190 -6.57 -5.89 -21.44
CA GLN A 190 -7.21 -6.52 -22.60
C GLN A 190 -8.63 -5.97 -22.84
N LYS A 191 -9.45 -5.85 -21.78
CA LYS A 191 -10.80 -5.26 -21.89
C LYS A 191 -10.75 -3.81 -22.37
N LEU A 192 -9.80 -3.02 -21.87
CA LEU A 192 -9.61 -1.63 -22.31
C LEU A 192 -9.22 -1.55 -23.79
N ARG A 193 -8.33 -2.44 -24.27
CA ARG A 193 -7.95 -2.49 -25.69
C ARG A 193 -9.12 -2.83 -26.61
N LEU A 194 -9.96 -3.80 -26.22
CA LEU A 194 -11.17 -4.17 -26.97
C LEU A 194 -12.21 -3.04 -27.01
N ASN A 195 -12.34 -2.29 -25.91
CA ASN A 195 -13.21 -1.11 -25.87
C ASN A 195 -12.66 0.02 -26.76
N VAL A 196 -11.35 0.29 -26.71
CA VAL A 196 -10.73 1.31 -27.57
C VAL A 196 -10.88 0.93 -29.05
N SER A 197 -10.61 -0.33 -29.42
CA SER A 197 -10.69 -0.77 -30.82
C SER A 197 -12.12 -0.79 -31.37
N SER A 198 -13.12 -1.05 -30.53
CA SER A 198 -14.54 -0.93 -30.93
C SER A 198 -14.98 0.52 -31.08
N LEU A 199 -14.46 1.44 -30.26
CA LEU A 199 -14.71 2.88 -30.41
C LEU A 199 -14.04 3.46 -31.67
N THR A 200 -12.82 3.04 -32.02
CA THR A 200 -12.14 3.51 -33.24
C THR A 200 -12.81 2.97 -34.50
N ARG A 201 -13.18 1.69 -34.56
CA ARG A 201 -13.96 1.14 -35.68
C ARG A 201 -15.30 1.83 -35.90
N SER A 202 -15.99 2.21 -34.82
CA SER A 202 -17.23 2.99 -34.90
C SER A 202 -17.00 4.43 -35.37
N SER A 203 -15.76 4.95 -35.27
CA SER A 203 -15.40 6.29 -35.74
C SER A 203 -15.04 6.30 -37.23
N ASP A 204 -14.39 5.23 -37.70
CA ASP A 204 -14.03 5.05 -39.11
C ASP A 204 -15.26 4.76 -40.00
N SER A 205 -16.26 4.07 -39.46
CA SER A 205 -17.53 3.84 -40.15
C SER A 205 -18.36 5.12 -40.30
N ILE A 206 -18.31 6.05 -39.34
CA ILE A 206 -18.97 7.36 -39.45
C ILE A 206 -18.27 8.27 -40.49
N LYS A 207 -16.96 8.14 -40.69
CA LYS A 207 -16.25 8.90 -41.73
C LYS A 207 -16.48 8.37 -43.15
N ASN A 208 -16.80 7.09 -43.31
CA ASN A 208 -17.04 6.50 -44.62
C ASN A 208 -18.49 6.67 -45.13
N GLU A 209 -19.45 7.03 -44.26
CA GLU A 209 -20.85 7.29 -44.67
C GLU A 209 -21.11 8.77 -45.07
N GLU A 210 -20.20 9.71 -44.81
CA GLU A 210 -20.41 11.15 -45.11
C GLU A 210 -20.00 11.59 -46.53
N VAL A 211 -19.62 10.69 -47.45
CA VAL A 211 -19.11 11.07 -48.79
C VAL A 211 -20.12 10.93 -49.95
N GLN A 212 -21.30 10.33 -49.78
CA GLN A 212 -22.25 10.21 -50.91
C GLN A 212 -23.70 10.45 -50.50
N THR A 213 -24.17 11.71 -50.61
CA THR A 213 -25.44 12.14 -51.24
C THR A 213 -25.83 13.57 -50.82
N PRO A 214 -26.38 14.42 -51.73
CA PRO A 214 -26.85 15.77 -51.41
C PRO A 214 -28.17 15.73 -50.60
N PRO A 215 -28.48 16.76 -49.79
CA PRO A 215 -29.54 16.67 -48.79
C PRO A 215 -30.93 16.85 -49.41
N SER A 216 -31.87 15.96 -49.05
CA SER A 216 -33.31 16.16 -49.24
C SER A 216 -33.98 16.55 -47.91
N PRO A 217 -35.01 17.42 -47.91
CA PRO A 217 -35.54 18.00 -46.70
C PRO A 217 -36.72 17.18 -46.17
N SER A 218 -36.44 16.17 -45.32
CA SER A 218 -37.39 15.69 -44.30
C SER A 218 -36.80 14.51 -43.54
N GLN A 219 -36.23 14.70 -42.33
CA GLN A 219 -36.09 13.59 -41.38
C GLN A 219 -36.20 14.04 -39.90
N PRO A 220 -36.79 13.20 -39.03
CA PRO A 220 -37.06 13.55 -37.65
C PRO A 220 -35.83 13.36 -36.73
N LYS A 221 -35.74 14.27 -35.75
CA LYS A 221 -34.95 14.29 -34.51
C LYS A 221 -33.90 13.18 -34.33
N LYS A 222 -32.61 13.57 -34.48
CA LYS A 222 -31.42 12.79 -34.07
C LYS A 222 -31.64 12.12 -32.70
N SER A 223 -31.48 10.80 -32.66
CA SER A 223 -31.74 9.94 -31.49
C SER A 223 -31.00 10.44 -30.24
N ARG A 224 -31.74 10.61 -29.13
CA ARG A 224 -31.28 11.05 -27.79
C ARG A 224 -30.02 10.31 -27.31
N ARG A 225 -29.81 9.08 -27.78
CA ARG A 225 -28.64 8.24 -27.53
C ARG A 225 -27.35 8.80 -28.11
N LEU A 226 -27.39 9.36 -29.32
CA LEU A 226 -26.23 9.93 -30.01
C LEU A 226 -25.76 11.23 -29.34
N LEU A 227 -26.72 12.01 -28.85
CA LEU A 227 -26.46 13.25 -28.11
C LEU A 227 -25.85 12.97 -26.72
N LEU A 228 -26.28 11.88 -26.07
CA LEU A 228 -25.68 11.38 -24.83
C LEU A 228 -24.24 10.87 -25.04
N GLN A 229 -24.00 10.10 -26.10
CA GLN A 229 -22.65 9.63 -26.44
C GLN A 229 -21.69 10.79 -26.74
N ARG A 230 -22.16 11.82 -27.46
CA ARG A 230 -21.39 13.03 -27.71
C ARG A 230 -21.01 13.77 -26.43
N ARG A 231 -21.97 13.94 -25.50
CA ARG A 231 -21.71 14.56 -24.18
C ARG A 231 -20.76 13.74 -23.32
N GLN A 232 -20.84 12.40 -23.36
CA GLN A 232 -19.91 11.54 -22.64
C GLN A 232 -18.48 11.65 -23.19
N ARG A 233 -18.35 11.69 -24.52
CA ARG A 233 -17.06 11.88 -25.21
C ARG A 233 -16.43 13.23 -24.85
N GLU A 234 -17.19 14.31 -24.90
CA GLU A 234 -16.71 15.66 -24.54
C GLU A 234 -16.27 15.75 -23.08
N ARG A 235 -16.98 15.08 -22.16
CA ARG A 235 -16.57 15.01 -20.74
C ARG A 235 -15.26 14.24 -20.54
N LEU A 236 -15.05 13.17 -21.29
CA LEU A 236 -13.82 12.37 -21.20
C LEU A 236 -12.62 13.15 -21.73
N ILE A 237 -12.77 13.85 -22.86
CA ILE A 237 -11.73 14.72 -23.44
C ILE A 237 -11.32 15.79 -22.43
N ARG A 238 -12.28 16.52 -21.84
CA ARG A 238 -11.98 17.53 -20.81
C ARG A 238 -11.28 16.95 -19.57
N LYS A 239 -11.56 15.70 -19.20
CA LYS A 239 -10.86 15.03 -18.09
C LYS A 239 -9.41 14.72 -18.45
N ILE A 240 -9.16 14.26 -19.67
CA ILE A 240 -7.82 13.96 -20.17
C ILE A 240 -7.00 15.25 -20.25
N GLU A 241 -7.57 16.33 -20.77
CA GLU A 241 -6.90 17.64 -20.87
C GLU A 241 -6.51 18.17 -19.48
N ARG A 242 -7.40 18.10 -18.48
CA ARG A 242 -7.10 18.51 -17.11
C ARG A 242 -6.00 17.69 -16.45
N GLU A 243 -5.97 16.38 -16.69
CA GLU A 243 -4.90 15.51 -16.18
C GLU A 243 -3.57 15.80 -16.88
N GLN A 244 -3.56 16.02 -18.19
CA GLN A 244 -2.36 16.42 -18.92
C GLN A 244 -1.83 17.78 -18.45
N GLU A 245 -2.72 18.71 -18.14
CA GLU A 245 -2.37 20.03 -17.60
C GLU A 245 -1.81 19.93 -16.17
N ARG A 246 -2.40 19.09 -15.31
CA ARG A 246 -1.84 18.76 -13.99
C ARG A 246 -0.45 18.15 -14.07
N ILE A 247 -0.25 17.19 -14.96
CA ILE A 247 1.05 16.54 -15.17
C ILE A 247 2.07 17.58 -15.68
N ARG A 248 1.70 18.45 -16.62
CA ARG A 248 2.56 19.55 -17.08
C ARG A 248 2.92 20.52 -15.95
N MET A 249 1.96 20.92 -15.12
CA MET A 249 2.24 21.79 -13.97
C MET A 249 3.17 21.12 -12.97
N ALA A 250 2.96 19.85 -12.65
CA ALA A 250 3.86 19.08 -11.78
C ALA A 250 5.28 18.97 -12.35
N MET A 251 5.41 18.77 -13.66
CA MET A 251 6.71 18.74 -14.35
C MET A 251 7.39 20.13 -14.41
N ALA A 252 6.62 21.21 -14.53
CA ALA A 252 7.15 22.58 -14.54
C ALA A 252 7.65 23.02 -13.15
N ILE A 253 6.96 22.61 -12.08
CA ILE A 253 7.39 22.85 -10.69
C ILE A 253 8.75 22.18 -10.44
N ASN A 254 8.91 20.92 -10.84
CA ASN A 254 10.19 20.21 -10.70
C ASN A 254 11.33 20.81 -11.54
N ARG A 255 11.05 21.45 -12.68
CA ARG A 255 12.07 22.11 -13.49
C ARG A 255 12.57 23.42 -12.88
N ASN A 256 11.71 24.18 -12.21
CA ASN A 256 12.12 25.41 -11.54
C ASN A 256 12.97 25.14 -10.30
N ASP A 257 12.72 24.05 -9.57
CA ASP A 257 13.56 23.64 -8.43
C ASP A 257 14.94 23.12 -8.87
N ALA A 258 15.03 22.46 -10.02
CA ALA A 258 16.32 22.00 -10.59
C ALA A 258 17.19 23.14 -11.16
N SER A 259 16.63 24.34 -11.38
CA SER A 259 17.35 25.51 -11.90
C SER A 259 17.88 26.47 -10.82
N LYS A 260 17.65 26.16 -9.54
CA LYS A 260 18.11 26.94 -8.37
C LYS A 260 19.28 26.28 -7.61
N HIS A 261 19.96 25.32 -8.23
CA HIS A 261 21.23 24.76 -7.75
C HIS A 261 22.32 24.92 -8.79
#